data_AF-A0A410MJH0-F1
#
_entry.id   AF-A0A410MJH0-F1
#
_cell.length_a   1.000
_cell.length_b   1.000
_cell.length_c   1.000
_cell.angle_alpha   90.00
_cell.angle_beta   90.00
_cell.angle_gamma   90.00
#
_symmetry.space_group_name_H-M   'P 1'
#
loop_
_entity.id
_entity.type
_entity.pdbx_description
1 polymer ?
#
loop_
_entity_poly.entity_id
_entity_poly.type
_entity_poly.pdbx_seq_one_letter_code
_entity_poly.pdbx_strand_id
1 'polypeptide(L)' 'MSGYENQIDTLTRRYTELRKELNRFTCKLDHVDEQDIELYQDVCMLFATQLNRLRKECNASYSIDVCQENLDK' A
#
# COMPACT_ATOMS: atom_id res chain seq x y z
N MET A 1 -4.13 25.27 10.30
CA MET A 1 -3.24 24.11 10.07
C MET A 1 -3.97 22.77 9.86
N SER A 2 -5.31 22.68 9.80
CA SER A 2 -6.00 21.38 9.83
C SER A 2 -6.21 20.66 8.47
N GLY A 3 -5.71 21.21 7.36
CA GLY A 3 -5.86 20.58 6.03
C GLY A 3 -4.78 19.55 5.72
N TYR A 4 -3.55 19.81 6.16
CA TYR A 4 -2.37 18.98 5.85
C TYR A 4 -2.32 17.69 6.65
N GLU A 5 -2.71 17.73 7.93
CA GLU A 5 -2.80 16.56 8.83
C GLU A 5 -3.87 15.56 8.34
N ASN A 6 -5.04 16.06 7.94
CA ASN A 6 -6.10 15.21 7.39
C ASN A 6 -5.70 14.50 6.08
N GLN A 7 -4.88 15.13 5.25
CA GLN A 7 -4.43 14.55 3.99
C GLN A 7 -3.41 13.42 4.22
N ILE A 8 -2.46 13.61 5.13
CA ILE A 8 -1.48 12.56 5.44
C ILE A 8 -2.12 11.39 6.16
N ASP A 9 -3.09 11.63 7.04
CA ASP A 9 -3.85 10.57 7.69
C ASP A 9 -4.65 9.75 6.67
N THR A 10 -5.27 10.42 5.70
CA THR A 10 -6.02 9.74 4.63
C THR A 10 -5.10 8.89 3.76
N LEU A 11 -3.94 9.43 3.37
CA LEU A 11 -2.95 8.71 2.58
C LEU A 11 -2.40 7.50 3.35
N THR A 12 -2.07 7.70 4.62
CA THR A 12 -1.52 6.66 5.51
C THR A 12 -2.53 5.54 5.74
N ARG A 13 -3.81 5.88 5.97
CA ARG A 13 -4.87 4.89 6.14
C ARG A 13 -5.02 4.03 4.88
N ARG A 14 -5.07 4.68 3.72
CA ARG A 14 -5.19 3.97 2.43
C ARG A 14 -3.97 3.09 2.15
N TYR A 15 -2.77 3.57 2.44
CA TYR A 15 -1.54 2.78 2.32
C TYR A 15 -1.57 1.55 3.24
N THR A 16 -1.99 1.73 4.49
CA THR A 16 -2.08 0.65 5.47
C THR A 16 -3.11 -0.40 5.07
N GLU A 17 -4.29 0.02 4.60
CA GLU A 17 -5.35 -0.87 4.09
C GLU A 17 -4.84 -1.68 2.90
N LEU A 18 -4.21 -1.03 1.91
CA LEU A 18 -3.63 -1.72 0.75
C LEU A 18 -2.50 -2.69 1.14
N ARG A 19 -1.66 -2.34 2.12
CA ARG A 19 -0.59 -3.22 2.62
C ARG A 19 -1.17 -4.47 3.29
N LYS A 20 -2.27 -4.32 4.03
CA LYS A 20 -3.00 -5.45 4.63
C LYS A 20 -3.62 -6.35 3.57
N GLU A 21 -4.27 -5.79 2.56
CA GLU A 21 -4.82 -6.57 1.45
C GLU A 21 -3.71 -7.28 0.67
N LEU A 22 -2.60 -6.60 0.34
CA LEU A 22 -1.44 -7.24 -0.29
C LEU A 22 -0.96 -8.43 0.53
N ASN A 23 -0.71 -8.26 1.83
CA ASN A 23 -0.29 -9.37 2.69
C ASN A 23 -1.31 -10.52 2.69
N ARG A 24 -2.61 -10.20 2.73
CA ARG A 24 -3.67 -11.21 2.68
C ARG A 24 -3.65 -12.00 1.38
N PHE A 25 -3.44 -11.35 0.25
CA PHE A 25 -3.36 -12.01 -1.06
C PHE A 25 -2.06 -12.79 -1.23
N THR A 26 -0.94 -12.27 -0.72
CA THR A 26 0.33 -13.00 -0.68
C THR A 26 0.23 -14.28 0.14
N CYS A 27 -0.39 -14.25 1.32
CA CYS A 27 -0.60 -15.48 2.10
C CYS A 27 -1.56 -16.46 1.42
N LYS A 28 -2.45 -15.98 0.55
CA LYS A 28 -3.31 -16.87 -0.25
C LYS A 28 -2.56 -17.52 -1.41
N LEU A 29 -1.55 -16.86 -1.97
CA LEU A 29 -0.69 -17.43 -3.01
C LEU A 29 0.01 -18.71 -2.55
N ASP A 30 0.33 -18.83 -1.26
CA ASP A 30 0.93 -20.03 -0.69
C ASP A 30 -0.02 -21.25 -0.68
N HIS A 31 -1.32 -21.02 -0.91
CA HIS A 31 -2.39 -22.02 -0.79
C HIS A 31 -3.33 -22.06 -1.99
N VAL A 32 -3.02 -21.33 -3.07
CA VAL A 32 -3.86 -21.26 -4.26
C VAL A 32 -3.49 -22.36 -5.24
N ASP A 33 -4.49 -22.93 -5.89
CA ASP A 33 -4.29 -23.90 -6.98
C ASP A 33 -3.61 -23.23 -8.18
N GLU A 34 -2.86 -24.02 -8.97
CA GLU A 34 -2.11 -23.54 -10.15
C GLU A 34 -2.99 -22.81 -11.18
N GLN A 35 -4.30 -23.07 -11.20
CA GLN A 35 -5.23 -22.41 -12.13
C GLN A 35 -5.49 -20.94 -11.79
N ASP A 36 -5.42 -20.58 -10.51
CA ASP A 36 -5.70 -19.23 -10.01
C ASP A 36 -4.43 -18.47 -9.63
N ILE A 37 -3.25 -19.14 -9.60
CA ILE A 37 -1.99 -18.54 -9.14
C ILE A 37 -1.62 -17.27 -9.92
N GLU A 38 -1.79 -17.27 -11.25
CA GLU A 38 -1.49 -16.11 -12.10
C GLU A 38 -2.38 -14.92 -11.73
N LEU A 39 -3.69 -15.16 -11.52
CA LEU A 39 -4.63 -14.12 -11.14
C LEU A 39 -4.26 -13.50 -9.78
N TYR A 40 -3.90 -14.33 -8.80
CA TYR A 40 -3.49 -13.83 -7.48
C TYR A 40 -2.15 -13.10 -7.54
N GLN A 41 -1.20 -13.53 -8.40
CA GLN A 41 0.06 -12.83 -8.64
C GLN A 41 -0.18 -11.46 -9.27
N ASP A 42 -1.05 -11.37 -10.28
CA ASP A 42 -1.43 -10.11 -10.92
C ASP A 42 -2.07 -9.15 -9.93
N VAL A 43 -2.98 -9.64 -9.08
CA VAL A 43 -3.59 -8.83 -8.01
C VAL A 43 -2.54 -8.32 -7.01
N CYS A 44 -1.58 -9.17 -6.61
CA CYS A 44 -0.48 -8.74 -5.75
C CYS A 44 0.39 -7.66 -6.41
N MET A 45 0.71 -7.82 -7.70
CA MET A 45 1.47 -6.82 -8.47
C MET A 45 0.71 -5.49 -8.57
N LEU A 46 -0.60 -5.53 -8.77
CA LEU A 46 -1.43 -4.33 -8.78
C LEU A 46 -1.40 -3.61 -7.42
N PHE A 47 -1.55 -4.32 -6.31
CA PHE A 47 -1.46 -3.72 -4.99
C PHE A 47 -0.06 -3.15 -4.70
N ALA A 48 1.01 -3.86 -5.06
CA ALA A 48 2.37 -3.37 -4.92
C ALA A 48 2.61 -2.08 -5.73
N THR A 49 2.07 -2.01 -6.94
CA THR A 49 2.14 -0.82 -7.80
C THR A 49 1.39 0.36 -7.19
N GLN A 50 0.20 0.12 -6.62
CA GLN A 50 -0.57 1.17 -5.96
C GLN A 50 0.11 1.68 -4.68
N LEU A 51 0.71 0.79 -3.87
CA LEU A 51 1.49 1.17 -2.70
C LEU A 51 2.69 2.06 -3.09
N ASN A 52 3.41 1.68 -4.15
CA ASN A 52 4.50 2.50 -4.68
C ASN A 52 4.03 3.87 -5.14
N ARG A 53 2.85 3.95 -5.78
CA ARG A 53 2.26 5.22 -6.18
C ARG A 53 1.93 6.09 -4.97
N LEU A 54 1.26 5.54 -3.95
CA LEU A 54 0.93 6.28 -2.73
C LEU A 54 2.19 6.77 -1.99
N ARG A 55 3.26 5.96 -1.96
CA ARG A 55 4.54 6.38 -1.39
C ARG A 55 5.16 7.55 -2.18
N LYS A 56 5.09 7.51 -3.51
CA LYS A 56 5.54 8.64 -4.35
C LYS A 56 4.70 9.90 -4.12
N GLU A 57 3.38 9.76 -4.02
CA GLU A 57 2.47 10.89 -3.71
C GLU A 57 2.76 11.49 -2.34
N CYS A 58 3.07 10.66 -1.33
CA CYS A 58 3.53 11.12 -0.03
C CYS A 58 4.84 11.90 -0.16
N ASN A 59 5.88 11.29 -0.77
CA ASN A 59 7.20 11.91 -0.90
C ASN A 59 7.19 13.21 -1.75
N ALA A 60 6.19 13.39 -2.62
CA ALA A 60 6.00 14.61 -3.39
C ALA A 60 5.34 15.73 -2.56
N SER A 61 4.57 15.36 -1.54
CA SER A 61 3.76 16.29 -0.74
C SER A 61 4.34 16.57 0.65
N TYR A 62 5.18 15.67 1.16
CA TYR A 62 5.73 15.68 2.51
C TYR A 62 7.23 15.33 2.50
N SER A 63 7.93 15.64 3.60
CA SER A 63 9.33 15.23 3.76
C SER A 63 9.46 13.71 3.86
N ILE A 64 10.64 13.20 3.53
CA ILE A 64 10.97 11.77 3.60
C ILE A 64 10.71 11.23 5.02
N ASP A 65 11.12 11.98 6.05
CA ASP A 65 10.93 11.59 7.45
C ASP A 65 9.45 11.42 7.81
N VAL A 66 8.61 12.37 7.40
CA VAL A 66 7.16 12.32 7.63
C VAL A 66 6.52 11.13 6.91
N CYS A 67 6.96 10.82 5.69
CA CYS A 67 6.46 9.65 4.97
C CYS A 67 6.94 8.33 5.59
N GLN A 68 8.19 8.24 6.04
CA GLN A 68 8.71 7.05 6.72
C GLN A 68 8.00 6.83 8.05
N GLU A 69 7.87 7.87 8.87
CA GLU A 69 7.19 7.80 10.16
C GLU A 69 5.72 7.38 10.03
N ASN A 70 5.06 7.59 8.90
CA ASN A 70 3.65 7.26 8.74
C ASN A 70 3.39 6.00 7.92
N LEU A 71 4.20 5.71 6.89
CA LEU A 71 3.97 4.56 5.99
C LEU A 71 4.74 3.29 6.40
N ASP A 72 5.84 3.41 7.14
CA ASP A 72 6.71 2.29 7.56
C ASP A 72 6.46 1.81 9.00
N LYS A 73 5.39 2.30 9.63
CA LYS A 73 4.83 1.73 10.88
C LYS A 73 4.29 0.31 10.65
#